data_AF-A0A496VYU2-F1
#
_entry.id   AF-A0A496VYU2-F1
#
_cell.length_a   1.000
_cell.length_b   1.000
_cell.length_c   1.000
_cell.angle_alpha   90.00
_cell.angle_beta   90.00
_cell.angle_gamma   90.00
#
_symmetry.space_group_name_H-M   'P 1'
#
loop_
_entity.id
_entity.type
_entity.pdbx_description
1 polymer ?
#
loop_
_entity_poly.entity_id
_entity_poly.type
_entity_poly.pdbx_seq_one_letter_code
_entity_poly.pdbx_strand_id
1 'polypeptide(L)'
;MRILWIEDFGEARNPESYVLALFKDLLGEKILDNHWDSEESNLKRNPEALLAFCLQHSETIEAILCRHIHDFEEVMDHYTLLQDIDVVLIDINLSSGIDPAKPIPTGYKHEEGGFYIYNLLIREGFPNNNICFLTGEKKSTLIPFEQRCEQIFMPKPQSFEKTDSEFAKFRKWLNDKQLDAYLTLRRGIIEGCQSIRSLLNSDMIEFDHFLPINNSIPTPNPKSLVNNLLDYLDTLQNLLPLRKQDNLPRFYKLFIRNLALEWDTAYHPDNLPRCDKTDRDCFQYRLFKYSCGWIMKCARNWAAHTTVFDKLSEIEVAFLFIVSLRAMFKLSNTPEKYEMLLLNLFDKVDSIEMQNKIGTTPMNTFVPLSRTYLEAKNKIFQSNTNDALHFNSLLNNLVNNQVEFDYVTGLFQIFWHGLSPVRLYERGTAIDNNRNVVFKYSFCLNDYGKKDNGFLFELARSIYKRSFEVEK
;
A
#
# COMPACT_ATOMS: atom_id res chain seq x y z
N MET A 1 4.92 8.72 1.82
CA MET A 1 4.83 9.97 1.03
C MET A 1 6.23 10.52 0.88
N ARG A 2 6.67 10.76 -0.35
CA ARG A 2 7.98 11.36 -0.66
C ARG A 2 7.81 12.80 -1.13
N ILE A 3 8.44 13.73 -0.42
CA ILE A 3 8.34 15.17 -0.61
C ILE A 3 9.63 15.67 -1.23
N LEU A 4 9.54 16.44 -2.32
CA LEU A 4 10.65 17.22 -2.86
C LEU A 4 10.51 18.67 -2.40
N TRP A 5 11.41 19.14 -1.55
CA TRP A 5 11.43 20.50 -1.03
C TRP A 5 12.54 21.29 -1.70
N ILE A 6 12.18 22.36 -2.41
CA ILE A 6 13.10 23.21 -3.15
C ILE A 6 13.20 24.56 -2.45
N GLU A 7 14.33 24.83 -1.81
CA GLU A 7 14.52 25.98 -0.91
C GLU A 7 16.00 26.36 -0.80
N ASP A 8 16.33 27.59 -1.19
CA ASP A 8 17.70 28.13 -1.13
C ASP A 8 18.03 28.77 0.24
N PHE A 9 17.01 28.95 1.08
CA PHE A 9 17.03 29.58 2.39
C PHE A 9 17.48 31.05 2.41
N GLY A 10 17.68 31.70 1.26
CA GLY A 10 18.01 33.13 1.18
C GLY A 10 19.04 33.61 2.21
N GLU A 11 18.71 34.76 2.79
CA GLU A 11 19.38 35.35 3.95
C GLU A 11 18.86 34.82 5.30
N ALA A 12 18.11 33.71 5.33
CA ALA A 12 17.58 33.17 6.57
C ALA A 12 18.72 32.86 7.55
N ARG A 13 18.58 33.40 8.76
CA ARG A 13 19.56 33.27 9.86
C ARG A 13 19.51 31.91 10.53
N ASN A 14 18.37 31.23 10.46
CA ASN A 14 18.15 29.89 11.03
C ASN A 14 17.33 29.03 10.04
N PRO A 15 17.94 28.54 8.95
CA PRO A 15 17.33 27.61 7.99
C PRO A 15 16.66 26.41 8.65
N GLU A 16 17.23 25.93 9.75
CA GLU A 16 16.81 24.73 10.46
C GLU A 16 15.46 24.91 11.15
N SER A 17 15.10 26.14 11.53
CA SER A 17 13.77 26.46 12.07
C SER A 17 12.63 26.21 11.09
N TYR A 18 12.89 26.20 9.78
CA TYR A 18 11.89 25.84 8.78
C TYR A 18 11.49 24.37 8.85
N VAL A 19 12.39 23.46 9.25
CA VAL A 19 12.04 22.03 9.37
C VAL A 19 10.93 21.85 10.41
N LEU A 20 11.09 22.48 11.57
CA LEU A 20 10.06 22.47 12.62
C LEU A 20 8.78 23.17 12.14
N ALA A 21 8.90 24.33 11.50
CA ALA A 21 7.73 25.08 11.03
C ALA A 21 6.89 24.32 9.99
N LEU A 22 7.55 23.56 9.11
CA LEU A 22 6.93 22.89 7.97
C LEU A 22 6.52 21.44 8.26
N PHE A 23 7.31 20.68 9.02
CA PHE A 23 7.16 19.23 9.11
C PHE A 23 6.72 18.70 10.48
N LYS A 24 6.54 19.56 11.49
CA LYS A 24 6.23 19.10 12.86
C LYS A 24 4.96 18.26 13.00
N ASP A 25 3.94 18.53 12.19
CA ASP A 25 2.69 17.76 12.26
C ASP A 25 2.83 16.38 11.57
N LEU A 26 3.78 16.22 10.65
CA LEU A 26 4.04 14.96 9.94
C LEU A 26 5.05 14.07 10.67
N LEU A 27 6.15 14.68 11.12
CA LEU A 27 7.27 13.98 11.76
C LEU A 27 7.10 13.90 13.28
N GLY A 28 6.20 14.71 13.85
CA GLY A 28 5.99 14.81 15.28
C GLY A 28 6.91 15.83 15.94
N GLU A 29 6.31 16.82 16.60
CA GLU A 29 7.04 17.90 17.30
C GLU A 29 8.08 17.36 18.29
N LYS A 30 7.71 16.36 19.11
CA LYS A 30 8.64 15.72 20.04
C LYS A 30 9.81 15.00 19.38
N ILE A 31 9.61 14.43 18.18
CA ILE A 31 10.68 13.73 17.46
C ILE A 31 11.69 14.77 16.97
N LEU A 32 11.21 15.87 16.38
CA LEU A 32 12.07 16.97 15.95
C LEU A 32 12.80 17.62 17.13
N ASP A 33 12.10 17.97 18.21
CA ASP A 33 12.70 18.63 19.38
C ASP A 33 13.81 17.78 20.04
N ASN A 34 13.68 16.45 20.02
CA ASN A 34 14.62 15.55 20.68
C ASN A 34 15.77 15.08 19.78
N HIS A 35 15.59 15.08 18.46
CA HIS A 35 16.50 14.41 17.53
C HIS A 35 17.01 15.28 16.39
N TRP A 36 16.37 16.41 16.09
CA TRP A 36 16.83 17.31 15.04
C TRP A 36 17.82 18.32 15.63
N ASP A 37 19.12 18.03 15.52
CA ASP A 37 20.17 18.96 15.90
C ASP A 37 20.48 19.93 14.74
N SER A 38 20.12 21.19 14.92
CA SER A 38 20.35 22.23 13.93
C SER A 38 21.82 22.56 13.68
N GLU A 39 22.72 22.31 14.64
CA GLU A 39 24.14 22.64 14.48
C GLU A 39 24.88 21.61 13.62
N GLU A 40 24.54 20.32 13.76
CA GLU A 40 25.11 19.23 12.95
C GLU A 40 24.44 19.12 11.57
N SER A 41 23.18 19.55 11.44
CA SER A 41 22.34 19.32 10.26
C SER A 41 22.28 20.50 9.27
N ASN A 42 23.31 21.36 9.23
CA ASN A 42 23.35 22.59 8.43
C ASN A 42 22.86 22.39 6.98
N LEU A 43 21.60 22.72 6.72
CA LEU A 43 20.90 22.36 5.49
C LEU A 43 21.45 23.10 4.26
N LYS A 44 22.07 24.26 4.47
CA LYS A 44 22.76 25.00 3.40
C LYS A 44 23.98 24.24 2.90
N ARG A 45 24.65 23.45 3.74
CA ARG A 45 25.88 22.70 3.39
C ARG A 45 25.62 21.22 3.12
N ASN A 46 24.66 20.62 3.84
CA ASN A 46 24.35 19.20 3.79
C ASN A 46 22.85 18.99 3.58
N PRO A 47 22.33 19.14 2.35
CA PRO A 47 20.90 18.96 2.07
C PRO A 47 20.41 17.53 2.33
N GLU A 48 21.28 16.52 2.26
CA GLU A 48 20.95 15.11 2.50
C GLU A 48 20.60 14.81 3.96
N ALA A 49 20.99 15.66 4.90
CA ALA A 49 20.71 15.49 6.33
C ALA A 49 19.21 15.33 6.62
N LEU A 50 18.35 16.05 5.88
CA LEU A 50 16.91 15.95 6.04
C LEU A 50 16.37 14.58 5.63
N LEU A 51 16.83 14.03 4.50
CA LEU A 51 16.42 12.71 4.04
C LEU A 51 16.91 11.63 5.02
N ALA A 52 18.17 11.72 5.46
CA ALA A 52 18.75 10.79 6.43
C ALA A 52 17.95 10.77 7.73
N PHE A 53 17.58 11.95 8.25
CA PHE A 53 16.74 12.08 9.44
C PHE A 53 15.36 11.44 9.23
N CYS A 54 14.70 11.72 8.10
CA CYS A 54 13.40 11.11 7.78
C CYS A 54 13.49 9.58 7.75
N LEU A 55 14.52 9.02 7.12
CA LEU A 55 14.71 7.56 7.03
C LEU A 55 14.96 6.90 8.40
N GLN A 56 15.53 7.64 9.34
CA GLN A 56 15.81 7.17 10.69
C GLN A 56 14.60 7.29 11.63
N HIS A 57 13.80 8.35 11.47
CA HIS A 57 12.76 8.73 12.45
C HIS A 57 11.32 8.66 11.92
N SER A 58 11.11 8.32 10.64
CA SER A 58 9.80 8.14 10.04
C SER A 58 9.71 6.84 9.24
N GLU A 59 8.56 6.16 9.37
CA GLU A 59 8.23 5.01 8.52
C GLU A 59 7.49 5.40 7.25
N THR A 60 6.94 6.62 7.18
CA THR A 60 5.97 6.99 6.14
C THR A 60 6.32 8.26 5.40
N ILE A 61 7.31 9.03 5.86
CA ILE A 61 7.70 10.32 5.27
C ILE A 61 9.16 10.28 4.86
N GLU A 62 9.42 10.74 3.64
CA GLU A 62 10.76 11.06 3.14
C GLU A 62 10.73 12.49 2.58
N ALA A 63 11.72 13.31 2.94
CA ALA A 63 11.85 14.68 2.44
C ALA A 63 13.23 14.87 1.80
N ILE A 64 13.25 15.17 0.51
CA ILE A 64 14.45 15.45 -0.28
C ILE A 64 14.55 16.96 -0.42
N LEU A 65 15.67 17.54 0.01
CA LEU A 65 15.94 18.97 -0.11
C LEU A 65 16.80 19.26 -1.34
N CYS A 66 16.36 20.20 -2.17
CA CYS A 66 17.12 20.79 -3.27
C CYS A 66 17.27 22.29 -3.01
N ARG A 67 18.49 22.84 -3.05
CA ARG A 67 18.68 24.27 -2.77
C ARG A 67 18.46 25.14 -3.99
N HIS A 68 18.78 24.62 -5.18
CA HIS A 68 18.70 25.35 -6.44
C HIS A 68 18.51 24.38 -7.62
N ILE A 69 18.47 24.91 -8.85
CA ILE A 69 18.23 24.12 -10.07
C ILE A 69 19.22 22.96 -10.26
N HIS A 70 20.49 23.12 -9.92
CA HIS A 70 21.46 22.03 -10.07
C HIS A 70 21.24 20.87 -9.09
N ASP A 71 20.91 21.15 -7.83
CA ASP A 71 20.51 20.10 -6.89
C ASP A 71 19.26 19.38 -7.41
N PHE A 72 18.30 20.12 -7.98
CA PHE A 72 17.12 19.52 -8.60
C PHE A 72 17.48 18.60 -9.77
N GLU A 73 18.36 19.03 -10.67
CA GLU A 73 18.86 18.20 -11.79
C GLU A 73 19.57 16.94 -11.28
N GLU A 74 20.47 17.08 -10.31
CA GLU A 74 21.20 15.96 -9.68
C GLU A 74 20.24 14.97 -8.98
N VAL A 75 19.17 15.45 -8.35
CA VAL A 75 18.13 14.59 -7.78
C VAL A 75 17.34 13.88 -8.87
N MET A 76 17.00 14.55 -9.97
CA MET A 76 16.27 13.92 -11.08
C MET A 76 17.09 12.85 -11.83
N ASP A 77 18.42 12.82 -11.68
CA ASP A 77 19.26 11.70 -12.17
C ASP A 77 19.05 10.40 -11.37
N HIS A 78 18.57 10.50 -10.12
CA HIS A 78 18.40 9.38 -9.20
C HIS A 78 16.93 8.99 -8.99
N TYR A 79 16.00 9.90 -9.27
CA TYR A 79 14.57 9.71 -9.03
C TYR A 79 13.75 9.91 -10.30
N THR A 80 12.82 8.99 -10.56
CA THR A 80 11.86 9.16 -11.65
C THR A 80 10.71 10.04 -11.16
N LEU A 81 10.68 11.31 -11.56
CA LEU A 81 9.76 12.34 -11.06
C LEU A 81 8.32 11.85 -10.81
N LEU A 82 7.65 11.34 -11.84
CA LEU A 82 6.25 10.93 -11.75
C LEU A 82 6.06 9.63 -10.95
N GLN A 83 7.09 8.83 -10.77
CA GLN A 83 7.03 7.58 -10.00
C GLN A 83 7.35 7.85 -8.53
N ASP A 84 8.48 8.50 -8.30
CA ASP A 84 9.14 8.56 -7.02
C ASP A 84 8.75 9.77 -6.18
N ILE A 85 8.24 10.86 -6.74
CA ILE A 85 7.89 12.06 -5.98
C ILE A 85 6.37 12.20 -5.86
N ASP A 86 5.85 12.39 -4.64
CA ASP A 86 4.41 12.54 -4.41
C ASP A 86 3.98 14.01 -4.34
N VAL A 87 4.81 14.84 -3.69
CA VAL A 87 4.53 16.25 -3.40
C VAL A 87 5.77 17.10 -3.66
N VAL A 88 5.59 18.30 -4.20
CA VAL A 88 6.68 19.28 -4.39
C VAL A 88 6.37 20.58 -3.67
N LEU A 89 7.33 21.06 -2.90
CA LEU A 89 7.32 22.36 -2.22
C LEU A 89 8.38 23.23 -2.87
N ILE A 90 8.05 24.46 -3.26
CA ILE A 90 8.95 25.30 -4.06
C ILE A 90 9.03 26.70 -3.46
N ASP A 91 10.24 27.22 -3.21
CA ASP A 91 10.43 28.68 -3.12
C ASP A 91 10.65 29.29 -4.51
N ILE A 92 10.24 30.54 -4.67
CA ILE A 92 10.29 31.25 -5.94
C ILE A 92 11.72 31.66 -6.29
N ASN A 93 12.37 32.34 -5.35
CA ASN A 93 13.72 32.85 -5.52
C ASN A 93 14.70 31.76 -5.11
N LEU A 94 15.52 31.30 -6.05
CA LEU A 94 16.51 30.24 -5.84
C LEU A 94 17.92 30.76 -6.18
N SER A 95 18.19 32.04 -5.86
CA SER A 95 19.43 32.76 -6.20
C SER A 95 20.57 32.62 -5.19
N SER A 96 20.33 31.93 -4.08
CA SER A 96 21.32 31.76 -3.02
C SER A 96 22.17 30.50 -3.21
N GLY A 97 23.47 30.62 -2.93
CA GLY A 97 24.38 29.47 -2.87
C GLY A 97 24.71 28.80 -4.22
N ILE A 98 24.39 29.44 -5.35
CA ILE A 98 24.67 28.91 -6.68
C ILE A 98 26.14 29.04 -7.04
N ASP A 99 26.65 28.04 -7.77
CA ASP A 99 27.90 28.14 -8.50
C ASP A 99 27.69 28.85 -9.86
N PRO A 100 28.15 30.11 -10.04
CA PRO A 100 27.97 30.85 -11.30
C PRO A 100 28.72 30.24 -12.49
N ALA A 101 29.63 29.28 -12.26
CA ALA A 101 30.33 28.57 -13.31
C ALA A 101 29.50 27.41 -13.89
N LYS A 102 28.46 26.93 -13.19
CA LYS A 102 27.59 25.87 -13.72
C LYS A 102 26.64 26.44 -14.78
N PRO A 103 26.44 25.74 -15.91
CA PRO A 103 25.56 26.21 -16.98
C PRO A 103 24.10 26.17 -16.54
N ILE A 104 23.34 27.20 -16.90
CA ILE A 104 21.88 27.27 -16.64
C ILE A 104 21.10 27.18 -17.95
N PRO A 105 19.83 26.72 -17.93
CA PRO A 105 18.99 26.68 -19.12
C PRO A 105 18.82 28.06 -19.77
N THR A 106 18.69 28.09 -21.09
CA THR A 106 18.51 29.35 -21.83
C THR A 106 17.25 30.10 -21.37
N GLY A 107 17.41 31.37 -20.98
CA GLY A 107 16.30 32.22 -20.51
C GLY A 107 15.91 32.01 -19.05
N TYR A 108 16.57 31.08 -18.34
CA TYR A 108 16.41 30.90 -16.91
C TYR A 108 17.07 32.05 -16.13
N LYS A 109 16.42 32.46 -15.04
CA LYS A 109 16.97 33.37 -14.04
C LYS A 109 16.77 32.76 -12.67
N HIS A 110 17.80 32.80 -11.83
CA HIS A 110 17.74 32.20 -10.50
C HIS A 110 16.69 32.83 -9.58
N GLU A 111 16.48 34.15 -9.69
CA GLU A 111 15.41 34.90 -8.99
C GLU A 111 13.99 34.43 -9.37
N GLU A 112 13.83 33.77 -10.52
CA GLU A 112 12.58 33.18 -11.01
C GLU A 112 12.66 31.64 -11.06
N GLY A 113 13.64 31.05 -10.36
CA GLY A 113 13.98 29.64 -10.48
C GLY A 113 12.83 28.70 -10.12
N GLY A 114 12.07 29.04 -9.09
CA GLY A 114 10.89 28.28 -8.68
C GLY A 114 9.79 28.26 -9.75
N PHE A 115 9.59 29.36 -10.48
CA PHE A 115 8.62 29.41 -11.59
C PHE A 115 9.04 28.52 -12.76
N TYR A 116 10.35 28.49 -13.06
CA TYR A 116 10.87 27.59 -14.07
C TYR A 116 10.61 26.12 -13.71
N ILE A 117 10.94 25.72 -12.48
CA ILE A 117 10.75 24.35 -12.01
C ILE A 117 9.25 23.99 -12.00
N TYR A 118 8.38 24.89 -11.51
CA TYR A 118 6.94 24.67 -11.59
C TYR A 118 6.45 24.41 -13.02
N ASN A 119 6.87 25.23 -13.98
CA ASN A 119 6.49 25.04 -15.38
C ASN A 119 7.01 23.72 -15.95
N LEU A 120 8.23 23.32 -15.58
CA LEU A 120 8.80 22.02 -15.92
C LEU A 120 7.93 20.89 -15.38
N LEU A 121 7.60 20.91 -14.08
CA LEU A 121 6.76 19.91 -13.43
C LEU A 121 5.38 19.77 -14.10
N ILE A 122 4.72 20.90 -14.39
CA ILE A 122 3.41 20.89 -15.07
C ILE A 122 3.55 20.31 -16.48
N ARG A 123 4.61 20.65 -17.22
CA ARG A 123 4.86 20.13 -18.57
C ARG A 123 5.10 18.61 -18.57
N GLU A 124 5.81 18.11 -17.57
CA GLU A 124 6.04 16.67 -17.38
C GLU A 124 4.78 15.94 -16.85
N GLY A 125 3.67 16.65 -16.59
CA GLY A 125 2.41 16.07 -16.18
C GLY A 125 2.26 15.85 -14.67
N PHE A 126 3.13 16.46 -13.85
CA PHE A 126 3.01 16.44 -12.40
C PHE A 126 1.71 17.15 -11.97
N PRO A 127 0.91 16.54 -11.08
CA PRO A 127 -0.39 17.11 -10.72
C PRO A 127 -0.24 18.42 -9.93
N ASN A 128 -0.82 19.49 -10.46
CA ASN A 128 -0.74 20.84 -9.86
C ASN A 128 -1.17 20.89 -8.39
N ASN A 129 -2.19 20.12 -8.01
CA ASN A 129 -2.67 20.08 -6.63
C ASN A 129 -1.67 19.43 -5.66
N ASN A 130 -0.57 18.84 -6.14
CA ASN A 130 0.52 18.28 -5.36
C ASN A 130 1.77 19.18 -5.40
N ILE A 131 1.69 20.37 -5.98
CA ILE A 131 2.75 21.37 -6.00
C ILE A 131 2.26 22.57 -5.19
N CYS A 132 3.11 23.15 -4.35
CA CYS A 132 2.85 24.46 -3.77
C CYS A 132 4.08 25.36 -3.72
N PHE A 133 3.84 26.66 -3.85
CA PHE A 133 4.83 27.67 -3.51
C PHE A 133 4.80 28.00 -2.01
N LEU A 134 5.96 27.97 -1.37
CA LEU A 134 6.20 28.50 -0.03
C LEU A 134 7.12 29.72 -0.17
N THR A 135 6.56 30.93 -0.07
CA THR A 135 7.34 32.14 -0.41
C THR A 135 7.04 33.32 0.51
N GLY A 136 8.03 34.20 0.69
CA GLY A 136 7.84 35.53 1.29
C GLY A 136 7.32 36.59 0.32
N GLU A 137 7.31 36.31 -0.99
CA GLU A 137 7.13 37.31 -2.05
C GLU A 137 5.76 37.25 -2.75
N LYS A 138 4.73 36.75 -2.06
CA LYS A 138 3.42 36.44 -2.66
C LYS A 138 2.82 37.60 -3.47
N LYS A 139 2.94 38.84 -3.00
CA LYS A 139 2.34 40.01 -3.68
C LYS A 139 3.16 40.53 -4.86
N SER A 140 4.48 40.46 -4.80
CA SER A 140 5.38 41.10 -5.75
C SER A 140 5.63 40.26 -7.00
N THR A 141 5.79 38.95 -6.84
CA THR A 141 6.23 38.06 -7.94
C THR A 141 5.19 36.99 -8.28
N LEU A 142 4.49 36.44 -7.29
CA LEU A 142 3.55 35.34 -7.53
C LEU A 142 2.25 35.78 -8.22
N ILE A 143 1.62 36.90 -7.81
CA ILE A 143 0.37 37.38 -8.45
C ILE A 143 0.52 37.59 -9.96
N PRO A 144 1.56 38.28 -10.47
CA PRO A 144 1.80 38.39 -11.91
C PRO A 144 1.96 37.03 -12.60
N PHE A 145 2.62 36.08 -11.95
CA PHE A 145 2.80 34.72 -12.48
C PHE A 145 1.47 33.95 -12.56
N GLU A 146 0.62 34.03 -11.53
CA GLU A 146 -0.72 33.43 -11.53
C GLU A 146 -1.60 33.99 -12.64
N GLN A 147 -1.57 35.31 -12.87
CA GLN A 147 -2.28 35.97 -13.97
C GLN A 147 -1.79 35.47 -15.33
N ARG A 148 -0.48 35.27 -15.48
CA ARG A 148 0.10 34.73 -16.72
C ARG A 148 -0.33 33.28 -16.94
N CYS A 149 -0.33 32.45 -15.89
CA CYS A 149 -0.82 31.07 -15.97
C CYS A 149 -2.27 31.04 -16.49
N GLU A 150 -3.13 31.90 -15.96
CA GLU A 150 -4.53 32.02 -16.39
C GLU A 150 -4.66 32.42 -17.86
N GLN A 151 -3.87 33.40 -18.32
CA GLN A 151 -3.88 33.86 -19.71
C GLN A 151 -3.49 32.77 -20.72
N ILE A 152 -2.65 31.82 -20.30
CA ILE A 152 -2.18 30.72 -21.15
C ILE A 152 -2.87 29.38 -20.83
N PHE A 153 -3.96 29.41 -20.06
CA PHE A 153 -4.72 28.22 -19.64
C PHE A 153 -3.89 27.17 -18.87
N MET A 154 -2.83 27.61 -18.20
CA MET A 154 -2.11 26.81 -17.23
C MET A 154 -2.83 26.84 -15.87
N PRO A 155 -2.76 25.75 -15.09
CA PRO A 155 -3.35 25.73 -13.77
C PRO A 155 -2.68 26.77 -12.85
N LYS A 156 -3.48 27.40 -11.99
CA LYS A 156 -2.97 28.33 -10.97
C LYS A 156 -2.25 27.53 -9.87
N PRO A 157 -1.03 27.93 -9.49
CA PRO A 157 -0.30 27.25 -8.42
C PRO A 157 -0.99 27.45 -7.07
N GLN A 158 -0.90 26.44 -6.19
CA GLN A 158 -1.20 26.61 -4.77
C GLN A 158 -0.05 27.39 -4.10
N SER A 159 -0.35 28.27 -3.14
CA SER A 159 0.70 29.04 -2.44
C SER A 159 0.36 29.39 -1.00
N PHE A 160 1.39 29.39 -0.17
CA PHE A 160 1.34 29.78 1.25
C PHE A 160 2.47 30.80 1.52
N GLU A 161 2.17 31.83 2.32
CA GLU A 161 3.22 32.76 2.75
C GLU A 161 4.05 32.14 3.88
N LYS A 162 5.33 32.48 3.97
CA LYS A 162 6.22 32.06 5.08
C LYS A 162 5.90 32.83 6.38
N THR A 163 4.69 32.68 6.91
CA THR A 163 4.20 33.30 8.15
C THR A 163 3.57 32.26 9.07
N ASP A 164 3.56 32.49 10.39
CA ASP A 164 3.05 31.53 11.37
C ASP A 164 1.61 31.07 11.10
N SER A 165 0.74 31.99 10.67
CA SER A 165 -0.67 31.70 10.39
C SER A 165 -0.84 30.86 9.10
N GLU A 166 0.01 31.08 8.11
CA GLU A 166 0.01 30.32 6.86
C GLU A 166 0.72 28.97 7.00
N PHE A 167 1.74 28.85 7.85
CA PHE A 167 2.35 27.55 8.16
C PHE A 167 1.34 26.54 8.72
N ALA A 168 0.38 26.99 9.54
CA ALA A 168 -0.68 26.11 10.01
C ALA A 168 -1.57 25.59 8.87
N LYS A 169 -1.90 26.44 7.89
CA LYS A 169 -2.67 26.04 6.70
C LYS A 169 -1.88 25.13 5.78
N PHE A 170 -0.59 25.43 5.61
CA PHE A 170 0.34 24.60 4.86
C PHE A 170 0.45 23.20 5.46
N ARG A 171 0.71 23.09 6.77
CA ARG A 171 0.81 21.78 7.45
C ARG A 171 -0.47 20.99 7.34
N LYS A 172 -1.63 21.65 7.46
CA LYS A 172 -2.92 21.00 7.17
C LYS A 172 -2.98 20.47 5.74
N TRP A 173 -2.64 21.29 4.74
CA TRP A 173 -2.63 20.86 3.34
C TRP A 173 -1.70 19.65 3.11
N LEU A 174 -0.52 19.65 3.74
CA LEU A 174 0.44 18.56 3.60
C LEU A 174 0.00 17.29 4.35
N ASN A 175 -0.63 17.42 5.53
CA ASN A 175 -1.27 16.30 6.23
C ASN A 175 -2.41 15.72 5.39
N ASP A 176 -3.23 16.55 4.74
CA ASP A 176 -4.29 16.09 3.85
C ASP A 176 -3.72 15.26 2.68
N LYS A 177 -2.49 15.54 2.23
CA LYS A 177 -1.76 14.70 1.24
C LYS A 177 -1.28 13.38 1.83
N GLN A 178 -0.74 13.40 3.05
CA GLN A 178 -0.32 12.17 3.73
C GLN A 178 -1.52 11.24 3.97
N LEU A 179 -2.69 11.79 4.29
CA LEU A 179 -3.92 11.06 4.55
C LEU A 179 -4.68 10.67 3.26
N ASP A 180 -4.21 11.10 2.08
CA ASP A 180 -4.83 10.71 0.82
C ASP A 180 -4.62 9.20 0.59
N ALA A 181 -5.73 8.46 0.61
CA ALA A 181 -5.71 7.00 0.48
C ALA A 181 -5.11 6.56 -0.87
N TYR A 182 -5.33 7.32 -1.95
CA TYR A 182 -4.81 6.97 -3.28
C TYR A 182 -3.30 7.13 -3.33
N LEU A 183 -2.78 8.25 -2.81
CA LEU A 183 -1.32 8.46 -2.73
C LEU A 183 -0.66 7.43 -1.83
N THR A 184 -1.27 7.09 -0.70
CA THR A 184 -0.79 6.05 0.23
C THR A 184 -0.73 4.69 -0.45
N LEU A 185 -1.82 4.27 -1.11
CA LEU A 185 -1.87 3.03 -1.87
C LEU A 185 -0.78 2.97 -2.94
N ARG A 186 -0.69 4.02 -3.75
CA ARG A 186 0.26 4.12 -4.85
C ARG A 186 1.69 4.01 -4.34
N ARG A 187 2.04 4.77 -3.30
CA ARG A 187 3.37 4.76 -2.69
C ARG A 187 3.72 3.39 -2.13
N GLY A 188 2.79 2.74 -1.41
CA GLY A 188 3.01 1.41 -0.86
C GLY A 188 3.21 0.33 -1.93
N ILE A 189 2.53 0.44 -3.08
CA ILE A 189 2.77 -0.45 -4.23
C ILE A 189 4.17 -0.24 -4.81
N ILE A 190 4.57 1.02 -5.03
CA ILE A 190 5.87 1.35 -5.60
C ILE A 190 7.00 0.89 -4.68
N GLU A 191 6.93 1.22 -3.39
CA GLU A 191 7.92 0.80 -2.40
C GLU A 191 7.96 -0.73 -2.25
N GLY A 192 6.81 -1.40 -2.30
CA GLY A 192 6.75 -2.87 -2.28
C GLY A 192 7.45 -3.48 -3.48
N CYS A 193 7.19 -2.98 -4.68
CA CYS A 193 7.84 -3.46 -5.90
C CYS A 193 9.36 -3.21 -5.87
N GLN A 194 9.78 -1.99 -5.50
CA GLN A 194 11.20 -1.62 -5.40
C GLN A 194 11.94 -2.45 -4.34
N SER A 195 11.33 -2.64 -3.16
CA SER A 195 11.90 -3.44 -2.07
C SER A 195 12.13 -4.89 -2.51
N ILE A 196 11.09 -5.55 -3.04
CA ILE A 196 11.23 -6.94 -3.52
C ILE A 196 12.26 -7.02 -4.64
N ARG A 197 12.22 -6.10 -5.61
CA ARG A 197 13.15 -6.06 -6.74
C ARG A 197 14.61 -5.98 -6.28
N SER A 198 14.91 -5.17 -5.26
CA SER A 198 16.27 -5.01 -4.75
C SER A 198 16.86 -6.26 -4.10
N LEU A 199 15.99 -7.17 -3.62
CA LEU A 199 16.37 -8.40 -2.94
C LEU A 199 16.18 -9.65 -3.81
N LEU A 200 15.54 -9.52 -4.97
CA LEU A 200 15.04 -10.65 -5.74
C LEU A 200 16.18 -11.53 -6.27
N ASN A 201 16.16 -12.78 -5.83
CA ASN A 201 16.97 -13.87 -6.32
C ASN A 201 16.13 -15.16 -6.27
N SER A 202 16.67 -16.29 -6.76
CA SER A 202 15.93 -17.56 -6.79
C SER A 202 15.44 -18.02 -5.42
N ASP A 203 16.20 -17.78 -4.36
CA ASP A 203 15.91 -18.28 -3.01
C ASP A 203 14.83 -17.45 -2.29
N MET A 204 14.51 -16.28 -2.84
CA MET A 204 13.44 -15.40 -2.36
C MET A 204 12.08 -15.74 -2.97
N ILE A 205 12.04 -16.58 -3.99
CA ILE A 205 10.79 -16.93 -4.69
C ILE A 205 10.21 -18.17 -4.03
N GLU A 206 8.99 -18.06 -3.53
CA GLU A 206 8.22 -19.19 -2.97
C GLU A 206 7.01 -19.53 -3.84
N PHE A 207 6.87 -18.83 -4.96
CA PHE A 207 5.75 -18.99 -5.89
C PHE A 207 5.79 -20.34 -6.64
N ASP A 208 6.99 -20.90 -6.82
CA ASP A 208 7.21 -22.22 -7.42
C ASP A 208 6.62 -23.37 -6.59
N HIS A 209 6.46 -23.19 -5.27
CA HIS A 209 5.77 -24.15 -4.41
C HIS A 209 4.30 -24.38 -4.78
N PHE A 210 3.71 -23.51 -5.60
CA PHE A 210 2.37 -23.67 -6.12
C PHE A 210 2.33 -24.45 -7.44
N LEU A 211 3.47 -24.80 -8.05
CA LEU A 211 3.52 -25.67 -9.23
C LEU A 211 3.30 -27.13 -8.85
N PRO A 212 2.69 -27.94 -9.74
CA PRO A 212 2.54 -29.37 -9.50
C PRO A 212 3.91 -30.04 -9.42
N ILE A 213 4.09 -30.91 -8.41
CA ILE A 213 5.33 -31.69 -8.19
C ILE A 213 5.52 -32.76 -9.28
N ASN A 214 4.47 -33.08 -10.04
CA ASN A 214 4.55 -34.06 -11.12
C ASN A 214 5.15 -33.41 -12.39
N ASN A 215 6.17 -34.07 -12.97
CA ASN A 215 7.01 -33.68 -14.13
C ASN A 215 6.31 -33.23 -15.43
N SER A 216 5.00 -33.00 -15.42
CA SER A 216 4.21 -32.59 -16.59
C SER A 216 4.47 -31.14 -17.01
N ILE A 217 4.95 -30.30 -16.09
CA ILE A 217 5.33 -28.91 -16.36
C ILE A 217 6.82 -28.78 -16.01
N PRO A 218 7.70 -28.45 -16.96
CA PRO A 218 9.09 -28.14 -16.63
C PRO A 218 9.10 -27.00 -15.62
N THR A 219 9.74 -27.20 -14.47
CA THR A 219 10.04 -26.09 -13.56
C THR A 219 10.74 -24.99 -14.37
N PRO A 220 10.27 -23.74 -14.31
CA PRO A 220 10.88 -22.65 -15.06
C PRO A 220 12.37 -22.58 -14.75
N ASN A 221 13.18 -22.24 -15.74
CA ASN A 221 14.58 -21.90 -15.48
C ASN A 221 14.60 -20.79 -14.41
N PRO A 222 15.32 -20.95 -13.28
CA PRO A 222 15.32 -19.98 -12.19
C PRO A 222 15.65 -18.56 -12.64
N LYS A 223 16.60 -18.40 -13.58
CA LYS A 223 16.96 -17.09 -14.15
C LYS A 223 15.83 -16.49 -14.96
N SER A 224 15.10 -17.31 -15.73
CA SER A 224 13.94 -16.85 -16.48
C SER A 224 12.80 -16.44 -15.55
N LEU A 225 12.57 -17.17 -14.46
CA LEU A 225 11.55 -16.84 -13.48
C LEU A 225 11.85 -15.51 -12.78
N VAL A 226 13.11 -15.31 -12.35
CA VAL A 226 13.56 -14.04 -11.78
C VAL A 226 13.29 -12.88 -12.75
N ASN A 227 13.71 -13.01 -14.02
CA ASN A 227 13.48 -11.95 -15.01
C ASN A 227 11.99 -11.66 -15.24
N ASN A 228 11.15 -12.69 -15.35
CA ASN A 228 9.71 -12.50 -15.51
C ASN A 228 9.09 -11.79 -14.29
N LEU A 229 9.54 -12.13 -13.08
CA LEU A 229 9.08 -11.47 -11.86
C LEU A 229 9.59 -10.02 -11.74
N LEU A 230 10.80 -9.71 -12.24
CA LEU A 230 11.28 -8.33 -12.36
C LEU A 230 10.36 -7.51 -13.29
N ASP A 231 10.06 -8.03 -14.48
CA ASP A 231 9.16 -7.36 -15.44
C ASP A 231 7.73 -7.20 -14.88
N TYR A 232 7.25 -8.19 -14.13
CA TYR A 232 5.98 -8.15 -13.41
C TYR A 232 5.95 -7.02 -12.38
N LEU A 233 6.96 -6.92 -11.50
CA LEU A 233 7.05 -5.86 -10.49
C LEU A 233 7.18 -4.47 -11.14
N ASP A 234 7.95 -4.36 -12.22
CA ASP A 234 8.08 -3.13 -13.00
C ASP A 234 6.78 -2.70 -13.65
N THR A 235 5.97 -3.67 -14.08
CA THR A 235 4.63 -3.39 -14.58
C THR A 235 3.75 -2.86 -13.44
N LEU A 236 3.69 -3.56 -12.30
CA LEU A 236 2.80 -3.20 -11.19
C LEU A 236 3.05 -1.80 -10.64
N GLN A 237 4.32 -1.41 -10.42
CA GLN A 237 4.65 -0.09 -9.87
C GLN A 237 4.22 1.08 -10.75
N ASN A 238 4.00 0.84 -12.05
CA ASN A 238 3.65 1.86 -13.04
C ASN A 238 2.15 1.93 -13.37
N LEU A 239 1.33 1.01 -12.87
CA LEU A 239 -0.09 0.92 -13.24
C LEU A 239 -0.98 1.98 -12.57
N LEU A 240 -0.53 2.58 -11.46
CA LEU A 240 -1.26 3.65 -10.76
C LEU A 240 -0.55 5.00 -10.99
N PRO A 241 -1.10 5.87 -11.86
CA PRO A 241 -0.46 7.15 -12.18
C PRO A 241 -0.44 8.10 -10.97
N LEU A 242 0.50 9.05 -10.92
CA LEU A 242 0.51 10.04 -9.84
C LEU A 242 -0.73 10.95 -9.87
N ARG A 243 -1.15 11.34 -11.08
CA ARG A 243 -2.42 12.06 -11.26
C ARG A 243 -3.58 11.11 -11.07
N LYS A 244 -4.31 11.29 -9.97
CA LYS A 244 -5.58 10.62 -9.68
C LYS A 244 -6.55 10.78 -10.86
N GLN A 245 -7.09 9.65 -11.31
CA GLN A 245 -8.00 9.58 -12.46
C GLN A 245 -9.46 9.62 -12.00
N ASP A 246 -10.35 10.18 -12.82
CA ASP A 246 -11.77 10.28 -12.46
C ASP A 246 -12.45 8.90 -12.33
N ASN A 247 -12.01 7.92 -13.12
CA ASN A 247 -12.52 6.54 -13.09
C ASN A 247 -11.56 5.59 -12.37
N LEU A 248 -11.30 5.83 -11.09
CA LEU A 248 -10.46 4.96 -10.25
C LEU A 248 -10.86 3.48 -10.28
N PRO A 249 -12.14 3.09 -10.21
CA PRO A 249 -12.50 1.67 -10.16
C PRO A 249 -12.00 0.89 -11.37
N ARG A 250 -11.97 1.51 -12.56
CA ARG A 250 -11.39 0.89 -13.75
C ARG A 250 -9.89 0.63 -13.61
N PHE A 251 -9.14 1.60 -13.07
CA PHE A 251 -7.70 1.44 -12.84
C PHE A 251 -7.41 0.39 -11.78
N TYR A 252 -8.19 0.32 -10.71
CA TYR A 252 -8.07 -0.74 -9.71
C TYR A 252 -8.38 -2.12 -10.29
N LYS A 253 -9.43 -2.25 -11.09
CA LYS A 253 -9.72 -3.52 -11.78
C LYS A 253 -8.59 -3.93 -12.72
N LEU A 254 -8.00 -3.00 -13.47
CA LEU A 254 -6.84 -3.25 -14.32
C LEU A 254 -5.61 -3.65 -13.50
N PHE A 255 -5.36 -2.98 -12.38
CA PHE A 255 -4.29 -3.32 -11.46
C PHE A 255 -4.46 -4.75 -10.92
N ILE A 256 -5.63 -5.10 -10.40
CA ILE A 256 -5.89 -6.44 -9.87
C ILE A 256 -5.79 -7.53 -10.94
N ARG A 257 -6.18 -7.24 -12.19
CA ARG A 257 -5.98 -8.18 -13.30
C ARG A 257 -4.50 -8.48 -13.56
N ASN A 258 -3.65 -7.46 -13.54
CA ASN A 258 -2.21 -7.64 -13.69
C ASN A 258 -1.59 -8.31 -12.46
N LEU A 259 -1.99 -7.88 -11.26
CA LEU A 259 -1.55 -8.48 -9.99
C LEU A 259 -1.83 -9.99 -9.94
N ALA A 260 -3.03 -10.40 -10.36
CA ALA A 260 -3.45 -11.78 -10.30
C ALA A 260 -3.08 -12.59 -11.57
N LEU A 261 -2.38 -12.00 -12.55
CA LEU A 261 -2.08 -12.62 -13.84
C LEU A 261 -1.24 -13.91 -13.69
N GLU A 262 -0.20 -13.83 -12.86
CA GLU A 262 0.70 -14.96 -12.56
C GLU A 262 -0.03 -16.13 -11.91
N TRP A 263 -1.18 -15.88 -11.29
CA TRP A 263 -2.03 -16.90 -10.69
C TRP A 263 -2.90 -17.59 -11.76
N ASP A 264 -2.30 -18.11 -12.82
CA ASP A 264 -2.98 -18.88 -13.88
C ASP A 264 -3.31 -20.33 -13.49
N THR A 265 -3.69 -21.20 -14.44
CA THR A 265 -4.04 -22.59 -14.14
C THR A 265 -2.88 -23.47 -13.68
N ALA A 266 -1.62 -23.10 -13.96
CA ALA A 266 -0.46 -23.92 -13.63
C ALA A 266 -0.10 -23.84 -12.13
N TYR A 267 -0.29 -22.69 -11.51
CA TYR A 267 -0.06 -22.49 -10.08
C TYR A 267 -1.34 -22.84 -9.30
N HIS A 268 -1.31 -23.67 -8.27
CA HIS A 268 -2.50 -24.02 -7.49
C HIS A 268 -2.19 -24.15 -5.99
N PRO A 269 -3.02 -23.60 -5.07
CA PRO A 269 -2.80 -23.70 -3.62
C PRO A 269 -2.68 -25.15 -3.10
N ASP A 270 -3.38 -26.08 -3.73
CA ASP A 270 -3.33 -27.50 -3.35
C ASP A 270 -1.97 -28.18 -3.61
N ASN A 271 -1.11 -27.57 -4.43
CA ASN A 271 0.24 -28.07 -4.69
C ASN A 271 1.23 -27.73 -3.58
N LEU A 272 0.87 -26.83 -2.65
CA LEU A 272 1.76 -26.43 -1.57
C LEU A 272 2.26 -27.65 -0.78
N PRO A 273 3.58 -27.78 -0.59
CA PRO A 273 4.18 -28.89 0.14
C PRO A 273 3.51 -29.12 1.49
N ARG A 274 3.39 -30.38 1.88
CA ARG A 274 2.91 -30.73 3.22
C ARG A 274 4.00 -30.39 4.23
N CYS A 275 3.59 -29.74 5.32
CA CYS A 275 4.42 -29.53 6.49
C CYS A 275 4.19 -30.66 7.50
N ASP A 276 5.15 -30.86 8.40
CA ASP A 276 4.89 -31.61 9.63
C ASP A 276 3.82 -30.85 10.45
N LYS A 277 2.83 -31.58 10.96
CA LYS A 277 1.76 -31.00 11.79
C LYS A 277 2.20 -30.77 13.23
N THR A 278 3.30 -31.38 13.64
CA THR A 278 3.88 -31.21 14.98
C THR A 278 4.73 -29.94 15.06
N ASP A 279 5.27 -29.49 13.93
CA ASP A 279 5.89 -28.17 13.79
C ASP A 279 4.80 -27.10 13.61
N ARG A 280 4.51 -26.40 14.71
CA ARG A 280 3.48 -25.36 14.76
C ARG A 280 3.77 -24.23 13.78
N ASP A 281 5.02 -23.81 13.67
CA ASP A 281 5.42 -22.63 12.90
C ASP A 281 5.34 -22.96 11.41
N CYS A 282 5.84 -24.14 11.02
CA CYS A 282 5.70 -24.64 9.65
C CYS A 282 4.22 -24.82 9.27
N PHE A 283 3.38 -25.34 10.18
CA PHE A 283 1.95 -25.50 9.94
C PHE A 283 1.21 -24.17 9.79
N GLN A 284 1.48 -23.19 10.65
CA GLN A 284 0.87 -21.86 10.56
C GLN A 284 1.29 -21.14 9.28
N TYR A 285 2.59 -21.15 8.97
CA TYR A 285 3.14 -20.58 7.75
C TYR A 285 2.49 -21.21 6.51
N ARG A 286 2.35 -22.54 6.47
CA ARG A 286 1.68 -23.24 5.37
C ARG A 286 0.22 -22.82 5.23
N LEU A 287 -0.54 -22.76 6.33
CA LEU A 287 -1.94 -22.34 6.29
C LEU A 287 -2.08 -20.90 5.79
N PHE A 288 -1.19 -20.01 6.22
CA PHE A 288 -1.15 -18.64 5.73
C PHE A 288 -0.91 -18.59 4.22
N LYS A 289 0.16 -19.24 3.71
CA LYS A 289 0.46 -19.31 2.27
C LYS A 289 -0.68 -19.92 1.45
N TYR A 290 -1.29 -20.99 1.97
CA TYR A 290 -2.44 -21.63 1.34
C TYR A 290 -3.64 -20.68 1.24
N SER A 291 -3.88 -19.89 2.29
CA SER A 291 -4.96 -18.90 2.33
C SER A 291 -4.70 -17.77 1.34
N CYS A 292 -3.49 -17.22 1.30
CA CYS A 292 -3.09 -16.20 0.35
C CYS A 292 -3.22 -16.69 -1.11
N GLY A 293 -2.79 -17.92 -1.38
CA GLY A 293 -2.93 -18.51 -2.71
C GLY A 293 -4.38 -18.64 -3.15
N TRP A 294 -5.29 -19.06 -2.25
CA TRP A 294 -6.72 -19.12 -2.56
C TRP A 294 -7.35 -17.75 -2.77
N ILE A 295 -6.97 -16.74 -1.98
CA ILE A 295 -7.41 -15.35 -2.18
C ILE A 295 -7.02 -14.89 -3.60
N MET A 296 -5.76 -15.08 -3.99
CA MET A 296 -5.29 -14.68 -5.32
C MET A 296 -5.91 -15.49 -6.45
N LYS A 297 -6.26 -16.75 -6.22
CA LYS A 297 -6.98 -17.58 -7.20
C LYS A 297 -8.41 -17.15 -7.42
N CYS A 298 -9.12 -16.84 -6.33
CA CYS A 298 -10.43 -16.23 -6.40
C CYS A 298 -10.34 -14.88 -7.13
N ALA A 299 -9.38 -14.02 -6.77
CA ALA A 299 -9.18 -12.73 -7.41
C ALA A 299 -8.94 -12.87 -8.92
N ARG A 300 -8.04 -13.75 -9.36
CA ARG A 300 -7.79 -14.01 -10.79
C ARG A 300 -9.06 -14.39 -11.54
N ASN A 301 -9.79 -15.37 -11.02
CA ASN A 301 -11.00 -15.88 -11.67
C ASN A 301 -12.11 -14.82 -11.73
N TRP A 302 -12.30 -14.07 -10.64
CA TRP A 302 -13.38 -13.09 -10.55
C TRP A 302 -13.05 -11.81 -11.34
N ALA A 303 -11.78 -11.38 -11.38
CA ALA A 303 -11.35 -10.24 -12.19
C ALA A 303 -11.54 -10.47 -13.70
N ALA A 304 -11.42 -11.72 -14.15
CA ALA A 304 -11.58 -12.11 -15.55
C ALA A 304 -13.05 -12.25 -15.96
N HIS A 305 -13.90 -12.78 -15.07
CA HIS A 305 -15.22 -13.29 -15.47
C HIS A 305 -16.42 -12.64 -14.75
N THR A 306 -16.20 -11.64 -13.89
CA THR A 306 -17.28 -11.04 -13.09
C THR A 306 -17.17 -9.52 -12.94
N THR A 307 -18.17 -8.95 -12.28
CA THR A 307 -18.27 -7.53 -11.87
C THR A 307 -17.86 -7.31 -10.41
N VAL A 308 -17.37 -8.33 -9.69
CA VAL A 308 -17.02 -8.27 -8.25
C VAL A 308 -16.05 -7.12 -7.95
N PHE A 309 -15.18 -6.79 -8.89
CA PHE A 309 -14.14 -5.76 -8.74
C PHE A 309 -14.46 -4.43 -9.43
N ASP A 310 -15.73 -4.17 -9.76
CA ASP A 310 -16.12 -2.92 -10.41
C ASP A 310 -16.19 -1.73 -9.45
N LYS A 311 -16.13 -1.97 -8.13
CA LYS A 311 -16.23 -0.95 -7.08
C LYS A 311 -15.20 -1.16 -5.96
N LEU A 312 -13.95 -1.45 -6.34
CA LEU A 312 -12.86 -1.54 -5.37
C LEU A 312 -12.51 -0.15 -4.82
N SER A 313 -12.11 -0.11 -3.55
CA SER A 313 -11.41 1.02 -2.94
C SER A 313 -9.93 0.70 -2.77
N GLU A 314 -9.19 1.68 -2.24
CA GLU A 314 -7.77 1.56 -1.94
C GLU A 314 -7.46 0.43 -0.95
N ILE A 315 -8.36 0.20 0.01
CA ILE A 315 -8.23 -0.84 1.05
C ILE A 315 -8.21 -2.23 0.43
N GLU A 316 -9.12 -2.51 -0.51
CA GLU A 316 -9.16 -3.81 -1.18
C GLU A 316 -7.92 -4.05 -2.05
N VAL A 317 -7.46 -3.02 -2.75
CA VAL A 317 -6.27 -3.13 -3.61
C VAL A 317 -5.02 -3.37 -2.77
N ALA A 318 -4.87 -2.64 -1.67
CA ALA A 318 -3.78 -2.82 -0.71
C ALA A 318 -3.77 -4.24 -0.14
N PHE A 319 -4.92 -4.76 0.29
CA PHE A 319 -5.03 -6.12 0.80
C PHE A 319 -4.56 -7.17 -0.22
N LEU A 320 -5.07 -7.09 -1.45
CA LEU A 320 -4.71 -8.05 -2.50
C LEU A 320 -3.23 -7.94 -2.86
N PHE A 321 -2.67 -6.73 -2.90
CA PHE A 321 -1.24 -6.52 -3.16
C PHE A 321 -0.36 -7.16 -2.08
N ILE A 322 -0.63 -6.88 -0.80
CA ILE A 322 0.09 -7.46 0.34
C ILE A 322 0.01 -8.99 0.28
N VAL A 323 -1.20 -9.53 0.13
CA VAL A 323 -1.43 -10.98 0.08
C VAL A 323 -0.72 -11.65 -1.10
N SER A 324 -0.68 -10.99 -2.26
CA SER A 324 0.04 -11.49 -3.43
C SER A 324 1.54 -11.57 -3.17
N LEU A 325 2.16 -10.47 -2.70
CA LEU A 325 3.60 -10.46 -2.42
C LEU A 325 3.97 -11.47 -1.32
N ARG A 326 3.17 -11.51 -0.25
CA ARG A 326 3.33 -12.48 0.85
C ARG A 326 3.09 -13.92 0.44
N ALA A 327 2.43 -14.19 -0.69
CA ALA A 327 2.34 -15.53 -1.24
C ALA A 327 3.53 -15.88 -2.13
N MET A 328 3.93 -14.94 -3.01
CA MET A 328 4.93 -15.17 -4.05
C MET A 328 6.38 -15.14 -3.53
N PHE A 329 6.66 -14.35 -2.50
CA PHE A 329 8.02 -14.09 -2.02
C PHE A 329 8.22 -14.53 -0.56
N LYS A 330 9.46 -14.90 -0.26
CA LYS A 330 9.94 -15.18 1.08
C LYS A 330 10.21 -13.87 1.81
N LEU A 331 9.39 -13.57 2.82
CA LEU A 331 9.49 -12.35 3.62
C LEU A 331 9.62 -12.67 5.10
N SER A 332 10.21 -11.75 5.87
CA SER A 332 10.40 -11.91 7.31
C SER A 332 9.06 -11.93 8.07
N ASN A 333 9.01 -12.44 9.31
CA ASN A 333 7.77 -12.36 10.11
C ASN A 333 7.47 -10.93 10.59
N THR A 334 8.34 -9.97 10.35
CA THR A 334 8.09 -8.55 10.64
C THR A 334 7.37 -7.93 9.44
N PRO A 335 6.39 -7.01 9.65
CA PRO A 335 5.87 -6.21 8.55
C PRO A 335 6.99 -5.43 7.85
N GLU A 336 7.01 -5.46 6.53
CA GLU A 336 7.90 -4.61 5.75
C GLU A 336 7.38 -3.16 5.76
N LYS A 337 8.26 -2.17 5.52
CA LYS A 337 7.88 -0.73 5.55
C LYS A 337 6.68 -0.42 4.64
N TYR A 338 6.69 -0.95 3.42
CA TYR A 338 5.59 -0.75 2.46
C TYR A 338 4.27 -1.39 2.95
N GLU A 339 4.35 -2.49 3.69
CA GLU A 339 3.15 -3.13 4.27
C GLU A 339 2.59 -2.28 5.39
N MET A 340 3.44 -1.71 6.26
CA MET A 340 2.98 -0.78 7.30
C MET A 340 2.28 0.44 6.69
N LEU A 341 2.84 1.00 5.61
CA LEU A 341 2.22 2.09 4.87
C LEU A 341 0.83 1.70 4.33
N LEU A 342 0.73 0.54 3.67
CA LEU A 342 -0.55 0.05 3.12
C LEU A 342 -1.56 -0.33 4.20
N LEU A 343 -1.11 -0.90 5.31
CA LEU A 343 -1.97 -1.26 6.43
C LEU A 343 -2.56 -0.02 7.13
N ASN A 344 -1.94 1.17 7.00
CA ASN A 344 -2.50 2.43 7.51
C ASN A 344 -3.77 2.89 6.77
N LEU A 345 -4.09 2.30 5.62
CA LEU A 345 -5.38 2.51 4.94
C LEU A 345 -6.57 1.91 5.70
N PHE A 346 -6.30 0.99 6.63
CA PHE A 346 -7.33 0.26 7.35
C PHE A 346 -7.65 0.93 8.69
N ASP A 347 -8.93 0.88 9.07
CA ASP A 347 -9.34 1.16 10.43
C ASP A 347 -8.95 -0.02 11.34
N LYS A 348 -7.75 0.06 11.91
CA LYS A 348 -7.15 -1.02 12.71
C LYS A 348 -7.86 -1.17 14.05
N VAL A 349 -8.09 -2.42 14.43
CA VAL A 349 -8.47 -2.76 15.81
C VAL A 349 -7.26 -2.55 16.71
N ASP A 350 -7.47 -1.98 17.90
CA ASP A 350 -6.42 -1.85 18.91
C ASP A 350 -5.81 -3.22 19.24
N SER A 351 -4.51 -3.26 19.53
CA SER A 351 -3.80 -4.53 19.74
C SER A 351 -4.38 -5.32 20.92
N ILE A 352 -4.72 -4.66 22.03
CA ILE A 352 -5.30 -5.34 23.22
C ILE A 352 -6.72 -5.83 22.89
N GLU A 353 -7.51 -4.98 22.23
CA GLU A 353 -8.85 -5.35 21.80
C GLU A 353 -8.80 -6.58 20.87
N MET A 354 -7.89 -6.59 19.89
CA MET A 354 -7.74 -7.70 18.95
C MET A 354 -7.29 -8.98 19.64
N GLN A 355 -6.35 -8.90 20.57
CA GLN A 355 -5.94 -10.06 21.37
C GLN A 355 -7.10 -10.66 22.16
N ASN A 356 -8.01 -9.84 22.67
CA ASN A 356 -9.22 -10.29 23.35
C ASN A 356 -10.21 -10.95 22.38
N LYS A 357 -10.40 -10.39 21.17
CA LYS A 357 -11.27 -10.99 20.14
C LYS A 357 -10.75 -12.36 19.69
N ILE A 358 -9.44 -12.55 19.55
CA ILE A 358 -8.83 -13.86 19.23
C ILE A 358 -8.99 -14.84 20.38
N GLY A 359 -8.96 -14.37 21.63
CA GLY A 359 -9.08 -15.21 22.81
C GLY A 359 -7.82 -16.04 23.10
N THR A 360 -7.93 -16.94 24.08
CA THR A 360 -6.86 -17.89 24.49
C THR A 360 -7.31 -19.34 24.38
N THR A 361 -8.62 -19.58 24.31
CA THR A 361 -9.23 -20.90 24.18
C THR A 361 -10.39 -20.82 23.18
N PRO A 362 -10.81 -21.95 22.57
CA PRO A 362 -11.97 -21.96 21.68
C PRO A 362 -13.27 -21.45 22.28
N MET A 363 -13.42 -21.50 23.61
CA MET A 363 -14.59 -20.98 24.31
C MET A 363 -14.55 -19.45 24.51
N ASN A 364 -13.37 -18.84 24.43
CA ASN A 364 -13.14 -17.41 24.67
C ASN A 364 -12.75 -16.64 23.40
N THR A 365 -12.87 -17.25 22.22
CA THR A 365 -12.63 -16.58 20.94
C THR A 365 -13.93 -16.00 20.39
N PHE A 366 -13.88 -14.74 19.98
CA PHE A 366 -15.02 -13.98 19.47
C PHE A 366 -14.93 -13.70 17.96
N VAL A 367 -13.94 -14.27 17.26
CA VAL A 367 -13.87 -14.19 15.79
C VAL A 367 -15.10 -14.92 15.19
N PRO A 368 -15.98 -14.23 14.44
CA PRO A 368 -17.30 -14.76 14.07
C PRO A 368 -17.25 -15.69 12.84
N LEU A 369 -16.39 -16.72 12.89
CA LEU A 369 -16.23 -17.72 11.82
C LEU A 369 -17.51 -18.51 11.58
N SER A 370 -18.16 -18.98 12.65
CA SER A 370 -19.40 -19.75 12.56
C SER A 370 -20.52 -18.96 11.88
N ARG A 371 -20.66 -17.66 12.22
CA ARG A 371 -21.63 -16.76 11.61
C ARG A 371 -21.40 -16.63 10.11
N THR A 372 -20.19 -16.25 9.70
CA THR A 372 -19.87 -15.99 8.28
C THR A 372 -19.93 -17.26 7.43
N TYR A 373 -19.48 -18.40 7.98
CA TYR A 373 -19.61 -19.69 7.32
C TYR A 373 -21.08 -20.10 7.13
N LEU A 374 -21.91 -19.92 8.18
CA LEU A 374 -23.34 -20.21 8.11
C LEU A 374 -24.06 -19.31 7.11
N GLU A 375 -23.70 -18.02 7.03
CA GLU A 375 -24.23 -17.10 6.02
C GLU A 375 -23.95 -17.61 4.60
N ALA A 376 -22.72 -18.01 4.29
CA ALA A 376 -22.37 -18.59 2.99
C ALA A 376 -23.11 -19.92 2.73
N LYS A 377 -23.18 -20.81 3.72
CA LYS A 377 -23.95 -22.08 3.62
C LYS A 377 -25.43 -21.85 3.35
N ASN A 378 -26.04 -20.89 4.04
CA ASN A 378 -27.45 -20.56 3.83
C ASN A 378 -27.69 -20.06 2.39
N LYS A 379 -26.79 -19.25 1.85
CA LYS A 379 -26.86 -18.81 0.45
C LYS A 379 -26.74 -19.97 -0.53
N ILE A 380 -25.87 -20.95 -0.26
CA ILE A 380 -25.76 -22.18 -1.06
C ILE A 380 -27.08 -22.95 -1.06
N PHE A 381 -27.69 -23.18 0.13
CA PHE A 381 -28.95 -23.90 0.24
C PHE A 381 -30.12 -23.16 -0.41
N GLN A 382 -30.21 -21.84 -0.23
CA GLN A 382 -31.27 -21.00 -0.82
C GLN A 382 -31.20 -20.95 -2.35
N SER A 383 -29.98 -21.00 -2.91
CA SER A 383 -29.76 -20.95 -4.36
C SER A 383 -29.68 -22.33 -5.02
N ASN A 384 -29.80 -23.42 -4.26
CA ASN A 384 -29.60 -24.80 -4.72
C ASN A 384 -28.25 -25.00 -5.47
N THR A 385 -27.22 -24.31 -4.99
CA THR A 385 -25.87 -24.38 -5.53
C THR A 385 -25.13 -25.58 -4.94
N ASN A 386 -24.07 -26.07 -5.62
CA ASN A 386 -23.22 -27.13 -5.10
C ASN A 386 -22.59 -26.74 -3.76
N ASP A 387 -22.75 -27.61 -2.76
CA ASP A 387 -22.16 -27.41 -1.44
C ASP A 387 -20.67 -27.78 -1.41
N ALA A 388 -19.92 -27.17 -0.50
CA ALA A 388 -18.51 -27.46 -0.26
C ALA A 388 -18.15 -27.37 1.22
N LEU A 389 -17.09 -28.05 1.65
CA LEU A 389 -16.61 -27.93 3.03
C LEU A 389 -15.82 -26.64 3.25
N HIS A 390 -14.88 -26.31 2.36
CA HIS A 390 -13.99 -25.16 2.57
C HIS A 390 -14.64 -23.85 2.13
N PHE A 391 -14.39 -22.77 2.87
CA PHE A 391 -15.05 -21.47 2.67
C PHE A 391 -14.76 -20.87 1.28
N ASN A 392 -13.52 -20.93 0.81
CA ASN A 392 -13.16 -20.49 -0.55
C ASN A 392 -13.94 -21.25 -1.63
N SER A 393 -14.16 -22.56 -1.46
CA SER A 393 -14.95 -23.36 -2.39
C SER A 393 -16.43 -22.98 -2.35
N LEU A 394 -16.99 -22.70 -1.17
CA LEU A 394 -18.35 -22.16 -1.04
C LEU A 394 -18.50 -20.86 -1.83
N LEU A 395 -17.57 -19.91 -1.65
CA LEU A 395 -17.61 -18.64 -2.36
C LEU A 395 -17.49 -18.81 -3.87
N ASN A 396 -16.58 -19.66 -4.35
CA ASN A 396 -16.45 -19.94 -5.79
C ASN A 396 -17.74 -20.54 -6.37
N ASN A 397 -18.38 -21.46 -5.65
CA ASN A 397 -19.65 -22.02 -6.09
C ASN A 397 -20.75 -20.94 -6.16
N LEU A 398 -20.83 -20.05 -5.16
CA LEU A 398 -21.76 -18.92 -5.18
C LEU A 398 -21.52 -17.98 -6.36
N VAL A 399 -20.26 -17.57 -6.61
CA VAL A 399 -19.90 -16.68 -7.74
C VAL A 399 -20.28 -17.31 -9.07
N ASN A 400 -19.93 -18.58 -9.28
CA ASN A 400 -20.18 -19.28 -10.54
C ASN A 400 -21.67 -19.43 -10.84
N ASN A 401 -22.52 -19.43 -9.80
CA ASN A 401 -23.98 -19.47 -9.91
C ASN A 401 -24.62 -18.08 -9.80
N GLN A 402 -23.82 -17.00 -9.88
CA GLN A 402 -24.26 -15.60 -9.87
C GLN A 402 -25.13 -15.25 -8.66
N VAL A 403 -24.88 -15.91 -7.51
CA VAL A 403 -25.62 -15.64 -6.28
C VAL A 403 -25.21 -14.26 -5.73
N GLU A 404 -26.14 -13.46 -5.26
CA GLU A 404 -25.80 -12.20 -4.62
C GLU A 404 -25.12 -12.44 -3.26
N PHE A 405 -23.87 -12.00 -3.16
CA PHE A 405 -23.03 -12.08 -1.98
C PHE A 405 -21.97 -10.97 -2.03
N ASP A 406 -21.52 -10.49 -0.87
CA ASP A 406 -20.38 -9.57 -0.80
C ASP A 406 -19.07 -10.37 -0.92
N TYR A 407 -18.70 -10.65 -2.16
CA TYR A 407 -17.52 -11.44 -2.49
C TYR A 407 -16.21 -10.78 -2.08
N VAL A 408 -16.17 -9.45 -2.06
CA VAL A 408 -14.98 -8.71 -1.62
C VAL A 408 -14.77 -8.94 -0.13
N THR A 409 -15.79 -8.79 0.71
CA THR A 409 -15.74 -9.21 2.13
C THR A 409 -15.36 -10.69 2.24
N GLY A 410 -15.90 -11.53 1.36
CA GLY A 410 -15.55 -12.94 1.25
C GLY A 410 -14.04 -13.21 1.10
N LEU A 411 -13.32 -12.41 0.30
CA LEU A 411 -11.86 -12.54 0.15
C LEU A 411 -11.12 -12.30 1.47
N PHE A 412 -11.50 -11.27 2.22
CA PHE A 412 -10.96 -11.05 3.56
C PHE A 412 -11.29 -12.21 4.49
N GLN A 413 -12.50 -12.77 4.40
CA GLN A 413 -12.92 -13.91 5.19
C GLN A 413 -12.17 -15.21 4.84
N ILE A 414 -11.67 -15.38 3.61
CA ILE A 414 -10.81 -16.53 3.24
C ILE A 414 -9.53 -16.54 4.10
N PHE A 415 -8.95 -15.39 4.45
CA PHE A 415 -7.80 -15.34 5.37
C PHE A 415 -8.12 -16.03 6.71
N TRP A 416 -9.25 -15.66 7.32
CA TRP A 416 -9.66 -16.18 8.62
C TRP A 416 -10.02 -17.66 8.57
N HIS A 417 -10.82 -18.05 7.58
CA HIS A 417 -11.25 -19.44 7.39
C HIS A 417 -10.13 -20.36 6.92
N GLY A 418 -9.14 -19.85 6.21
CA GLY A 418 -7.98 -20.62 5.77
C GLY A 418 -6.98 -20.88 6.90
N LEU A 419 -6.79 -19.92 7.80
CA LEU A 419 -6.00 -20.09 9.02
C LEU A 419 -6.72 -20.93 10.08
N SER A 420 -8.05 -20.83 10.15
CA SER A 420 -8.89 -21.62 11.06
C SER A 420 -9.88 -22.49 10.29
N PRO A 421 -9.39 -23.54 9.59
CA PRO A 421 -10.22 -24.34 8.70
C PRO A 421 -11.36 -25.04 9.44
N VAL A 422 -12.52 -25.02 8.80
CA VAL A 422 -13.70 -25.75 9.26
C VAL A 422 -13.47 -27.27 9.18
N ARG A 423 -14.02 -27.98 10.16
CA ARG A 423 -14.07 -29.44 10.22
C ARG A 423 -15.50 -29.88 10.50
N LEU A 424 -15.93 -30.93 9.80
CA LEU A 424 -17.17 -31.61 10.14
C LEU A 424 -16.91 -32.50 11.36
N TYR A 425 -17.50 -32.14 12.49
CA TYR A 425 -17.32 -32.84 13.77
C TYR A 425 -18.31 -33.98 13.94
N GLU A 426 -19.57 -33.77 13.54
CA GLU A 426 -20.63 -34.78 13.68
C GLU A 426 -21.62 -34.67 12.53
N ARG A 427 -21.99 -35.82 11.96
CA ARG A 427 -23.13 -35.96 11.04
C ARG A 427 -24.26 -36.63 11.81
N GLY A 428 -25.29 -35.87 12.16
CA GLY A 428 -26.47 -36.38 12.82
C GLY A 428 -27.20 -37.41 11.97
N THR A 429 -27.80 -38.39 12.62
CA THR A 429 -28.75 -39.33 11.99
C THR A 429 -30.08 -38.64 11.74
N ALA A 430 -30.78 -39.02 10.66
CA ALA A 430 -32.11 -38.49 10.37
C ALA A 430 -33.04 -38.72 11.57
N ILE A 431 -33.58 -37.63 12.13
CA ILE A 431 -34.51 -37.71 13.26
C ILE A 431 -35.92 -37.83 12.68
N ASP A 432 -36.44 -39.05 12.68
CA ASP A 432 -37.78 -39.45 12.25
C ASP A 432 -38.14 -39.15 10.78
N ASN A 433 -39.34 -39.58 10.37
CA ASN A 433 -39.88 -39.61 8.99
C ASN A 433 -39.84 -38.28 8.21
N ASN A 434 -39.33 -37.18 8.80
CA ASN A 434 -38.93 -35.96 8.12
C ASN A 434 -37.40 -35.85 8.10
N ARG A 435 -36.83 -36.07 6.91
CA ARG A 435 -35.41 -36.20 6.50
C ARG A 435 -34.44 -35.05 6.91
N ASN A 436 -34.42 -34.63 8.17
CA ASN A 436 -33.51 -33.58 8.64
C ASN A 436 -32.20 -34.21 9.12
N VAL A 437 -31.12 -33.97 8.37
CA VAL A 437 -29.75 -34.32 8.75
C VAL A 437 -29.09 -33.09 9.36
N VAL A 438 -28.68 -33.17 10.62
CA VAL A 438 -27.97 -32.08 11.30
C VAL A 438 -26.47 -32.25 11.09
N PHE A 439 -25.79 -31.25 10.55
CA PHE A 439 -24.32 -31.23 10.45
C PHE A 439 -23.75 -30.29 11.51
N LYS A 440 -22.83 -30.78 12.36
CA LYS A 440 -22.12 -29.95 13.33
C LYS A 440 -20.71 -29.65 12.83
N TYR A 441 -20.40 -28.37 12.72
CA TYR A 441 -19.10 -27.88 12.27
C TYR A 441 -18.31 -27.29 13.44
N SER A 442 -16.99 -27.43 13.39
CA SER A 442 -16.06 -26.82 14.34
C SER A 442 -14.92 -26.15 13.58
N PHE A 443 -14.27 -25.14 14.18
CA PHE A 443 -13.14 -24.44 13.58
C PHE A 443 -11.91 -24.66 14.45
N CYS A 444 -10.80 -25.07 13.85
CA CYS A 444 -9.53 -25.17 14.56
C CYS A 444 -8.88 -23.80 14.65
N LEU A 445 -9.09 -23.11 15.77
CA LEU A 445 -8.67 -21.72 15.92
C LEU A 445 -7.15 -21.59 15.91
N ASN A 446 -6.68 -20.78 14.99
CA ASN A 446 -5.33 -20.24 14.95
C ASN A 446 -5.21 -19.06 15.92
N ASP A 447 -4.00 -18.73 16.36
CA ASP A 447 -3.75 -17.52 17.15
C ASP A 447 -3.56 -16.26 16.27
N TYR A 448 -3.56 -16.42 14.95
CA TYR A 448 -3.40 -15.33 13.97
C TYR A 448 -2.17 -14.46 14.26
N GLY A 449 -1.06 -15.09 14.69
CA GLY A 449 0.19 -14.40 14.98
C GLY A 449 0.21 -13.64 16.32
N LYS A 450 -0.85 -13.76 17.13
CA LYS A 450 -0.99 -13.07 18.44
C LYS A 450 0.22 -13.24 19.36
N LYS A 451 0.92 -14.37 19.29
CA LYS A 451 2.07 -14.65 20.15
C LYS A 451 3.28 -13.78 19.82
N ASP A 452 3.51 -13.56 18.54
CA ASP A 452 4.74 -12.94 18.06
C ASP A 452 4.55 -11.44 17.80
N ASN A 453 3.30 -10.96 17.78
CA ASN A 453 2.92 -9.62 17.33
C ASN A 453 3.60 -9.24 15.99
N GLY A 454 3.83 -10.24 15.13
CA GLY A 454 4.46 -10.07 13.83
C GLY A 454 3.44 -9.66 12.76
N PHE A 455 3.86 -9.78 11.50
CA PHE A 455 3.08 -9.46 10.32
C PHE A 455 1.68 -10.07 10.34
N LEU A 456 1.57 -11.35 10.71
CA LEU A 456 0.28 -12.03 10.69
C LEU A 456 -0.74 -11.37 11.64
N PHE A 457 -0.29 -10.92 12.82
CA PHE A 457 -1.13 -10.23 13.79
C PHE A 457 -1.48 -8.82 13.33
N GLU A 458 -0.51 -8.09 12.77
CA GLU A 458 -0.72 -6.77 12.19
C GLU A 458 -1.71 -6.79 11.02
N LEU A 459 -1.62 -7.78 10.14
CA LEU A 459 -2.60 -7.99 9.08
C LEU A 459 -3.97 -8.32 9.68
N ALA A 460 -4.04 -9.26 10.63
CA ALA A 460 -5.27 -9.70 11.26
C ALA A 460 -6.06 -8.54 11.90
N ARG A 461 -5.39 -7.69 12.69
CA ARG A 461 -6.04 -6.54 13.33
C ARG A 461 -6.44 -5.44 12.34
N SER A 462 -5.72 -5.31 11.23
CA SER A 462 -6.03 -4.32 10.18
C SER A 462 -7.26 -4.73 9.38
N ILE A 463 -7.41 -6.02 9.06
CA ILE A 463 -8.52 -6.47 8.20
C ILE A 463 -9.77 -6.89 8.97
N TYR A 464 -9.73 -6.95 10.31
CA TYR A 464 -10.82 -7.49 11.12
C TYR A 464 -12.16 -6.80 10.84
N LYS A 465 -12.20 -5.46 10.90
CA LYS A 465 -13.43 -4.68 10.67
C LYS A 465 -13.98 -4.93 9.26
N ARG A 466 -13.12 -4.88 8.24
CA ARG A 466 -13.48 -5.16 6.84
C ARG A 466 -14.00 -6.59 6.63
N SER A 467 -13.58 -7.52 7.48
CA SER A 467 -14.00 -8.93 7.43
C SER A 467 -15.36 -9.19 8.10
N PHE A 468 -15.72 -8.42 9.14
CA PHE A 468 -16.80 -8.81 10.06
C PHE A 468 -17.74 -7.70 10.53
N GLU A 469 -17.34 -6.43 10.43
CA GLU A 469 -18.06 -5.26 10.97
C GLU A 469 -18.58 -4.34 9.86
N VAL A 470 -18.54 -4.77 8.60
CA VAL A 470 -19.12 -4.02 7.48
C VAL A 470 -20.62 -3.84 7.74
N GLU A 471 -21.07 -2.60 7.91
CA GLU A 471 -22.49 -2.26 7.94
C GLU A 471 -23.12 -2.71 6.61
N LYS A 472 -24.13 -3.58 6.70
CA LYS A 472 -24.85 -4.13 5.55
C LYS A 472 -25.83 -3.11 4.98
#